data_AF-A0A957GVC6-F1
#
_entry.id   AF-A0A957GVC6-F1
#
_cell.length_a   1.000
_cell.length_b   1.000
_cell.length_c   1.000
_cell.angle_alpha   90.00
_cell.angle_beta   90.00
_cell.angle_gamma   90.00
#
_symmetry.space_group_name_H-M   'P 1'
#
loop_
_entity.id
_entity.type
_entity.pdbx_description
1 polymer ?
#
loop_
_entity_poly.entity_id
_entity_poly.type
_entity_poly.pdbx_seq_one_letter_code
_entity_poly.pdbx_strand_id
1 'polypeptide(L)' 'MTRIRYTNTVICDGCGVEVTWTPVLRGEKTFCCQQCAQGLACECDFPSEEGAAKPAELVTMLTY' A
#
# COMPACT_ATOMS: atom_id res chain seq x y z
N MET A 1 -10.19 -6.28 -26.58
CA MET A 1 -9.18 -5.25 -26.30
C MET A 1 -9.01 -5.16 -24.80
N THR A 2 -7.90 -5.69 -24.29
CA THR A 2 -7.63 -5.89 -22.86
C THR A 2 -7.46 -4.55 -22.15
N ARG A 3 -8.26 -4.30 -21.10
CA ARG A 3 -8.11 -3.11 -20.24
C ARG A 3 -6.86 -3.30 -19.39
N ILE A 4 -5.75 -2.68 -19.77
CA ILE A 4 -4.56 -2.59 -18.91
C ILE A 4 -4.93 -1.64 -17.77
N ARG A 5 -5.15 -2.19 -16.57
CA ARG A 5 -5.23 -1.42 -15.34
C ARG A 5 -3.80 -1.03 -14.97
N TYR A 6 -3.42 0.21 -15.28
CA TYR A 6 -2.17 0.77 -14.79
C TYR A 6 -2.38 1.19 -13.33
N THR A 7 -2.23 0.25 -12.41
CA THR A 7 -2.15 0.56 -10.97
C THR A 7 -0.76 1.11 -10.73
N ASN A 8 -0.64 2.43 -10.54
CA ASN A 8 0.63 3.10 -10.25
C ASN A 8 1.03 2.86 -8.79
N THR A 9 1.09 1.59 -8.41
CA THR A 9 1.54 1.12 -7.10
C THR A 9 3.06 1.19 -7.07
N VAL A 10 3.61 1.92 -6.10
CA VAL A 10 5.05 1.89 -5.82
C VAL A 10 5.32 0.74 -4.85
N ILE A 11 6.18 -0.20 -5.22
CA ILE A 11 6.57 -1.33 -4.38
C ILE A 11 7.95 -1.06 -3.78
N CYS A 12 8.13 -1.39 -2.50
CA CYS A 12 9.43 -1.33 -1.85
C CYS A 12 10.35 -2.47 -2.34
N ASP A 13 11.52 -2.13 -2.88
CA ASP A 13 12.57 -3.10 -3.28
C ASP A 13 13.19 -3.86 -2.09
N GLY A 14 13.00 -3.36 -0.86
CA GLY A 14 13.58 -3.95 0.35
C GLY A 14 12.69 -5.01 1.01
N CYS A 15 11.40 -4.70 1.18
CA CYS A 15 10.45 -5.56 1.90
C CYS A 15 9.25 -6.02 1.05
N GLY A 16 9.08 -5.50 -0.18
CA GLY A 16 8.04 -5.94 -1.11
C GLY A 16 6.64 -5.40 -0.87
N VAL A 17 6.46 -4.47 0.07
CA VAL A 17 5.16 -3.85 0.39
C VAL A 17 4.77 -2.76 -0.60
N GLU A 18 3.46 -2.53 -0.74
CA GLU A 18 2.92 -1.36 -1.42
C GLU A 18 3.14 -0.10 -0.56
N VAL A 19 3.84 0.87 -1.13
CA VAL A 19 4.13 2.16 -0.51
C VAL A 19 3.10 3.15 -0.99
N THR A 20 2.13 3.46 -0.11
CA THR A 20 1.08 4.46 -0.35
C THR A 20 1.47 5.87 0.10
N TRP A 21 2.66 6.02 0.69
CA TRP A 21 3.23 7.28 1.18
C TRP A 21 4.50 7.67 0.41
N THR A 22 5.16 8.76 0.80
CA THR A 22 6.42 9.21 0.18
C THR A 22 7.54 8.18 0.38
N PRO A 23 8.00 7.48 -0.68
CA PRO A 23 9.06 6.49 -0.55
C PRO A 23 10.43 7.17 -0.36
N VAL A 24 11.36 6.43 0.23
CA VAL A 24 12.78 6.74 0.24
C VAL A 24 13.39 6.27 -1.08
N LEU A 25 13.87 7.21 -1.89
CA LEU A 25 14.59 6.90 -3.13
C LEU A 25 16.08 6.75 -2.85
N ARG A 26 16.68 5.62 -3.24
CA ARG A 26 18.13 5.41 -3.16
C ARG A 26 18.64 4.85 -4.50
N GLY A 27 19.14 5.75 -5.33
CA GLY A 27 19.51 5.44 -6.72
C GLY A 27 18.26 5.25 -7.57
N GLU A 28 18.18 4.10 -8.26
CA GLU A 28 17.03 3.70 -9.09
C GLU A 28 15.99 2.87 -8.33
N LYS A 29 16.19 2.66 -7.02
CA LYS A 29 15.32 1.82 -6.18
C LYS A 29 14.43 2.64 -5.26
N THR A 30 13.21 2.17 -5.08
CA THR A 30 12.19 2.73 -4.17
C THR A 30 12.11 1.90 -2.90
N PHE A 31 12.19 2.57 -1.74
CA PHE A 31 12.10 1.93 -0.44
C PHE A 31 11.00 2.56 0.42
N CYS A 32 10.34 1.78 1.27
CA CYS A 32 9.32 2.31 2.19
C CYS A 32 9.94 3.12 3.35
N CYS A 33 11.21 2.84 3.70
CA CYS A 33 11.95 3.48 4.79
C CYS A 33 13.47 3.42 4.59
N GLN A 34 14.20 4.14 5.45
CA GLN A 34 15.67 4.14 5.44
C GLN A 34 16.28 2.78 5.81
N GLN A 35 15.65 1.99 6.68
CA GLN A 35 16.14 0.65 7.05
C GLN A 35 16.13 -0.28 5.84
N CYS A 36 15.03 -0.32 5.08
CA CYS A 36 14.95 -1.05 3.83
C CYS A 36 16.03 -0.58 2.83
N ALA A 37 16.25 0.73 2.74
CA ALA A 37 17.30 1.27 1.89
C ALA A 37 18.70 0.81 2.33
N GLN A 38 18.93 0.54 3.62
CA GLN A 38 20.18 0.04 4.20
C GLN A 38 20.30 -1.50 4.19
N GLY A 39 19.24 -2.23 3.81
CA GLY A 39 19.21 -3.69 3.88
C GLY A 39 19.01 -4.23 5.31
N LEU A 40 18.45 -3.42 6.21
CA LEU A 40 18.08 -3.80 7.57
C LEU A 40 16.64 -4.31 7.63
N ALA A 41 16.29 -4.94 8.77
CA ALA A 41 14.92 -5.35 9.05
C ALA A 41 13.97 -4.14 8.96
N CYS A 42 12.85 -4.33 8.27
CA CYS A 42 11.84 -3.30 8.11
C CYS A 42 10.96 -3.24 9.35
N GLU A 43 10.95 -2.10 10.04
CA GLU A 43 10.06 -1.84 11.18
C GLU A 43 8.91 -0.87 10.83
N CYS A 44 8.60 -0.71 9.54
CA CYS A 44 7.41 0.04 9.16
C CYS A 44 6.15 -0.67 9.66
N ASP A 45 5.34 0.06 10.42
CA ASP A 45 3.98 -0.34 10.74
C ASP A 45 3.13 -0.16 9.48
N PHE A 46 2.97 -1.24 8.72
CA PHE A 46 2.10 -1.25 7.55
C PHE A 46 0.67 -1.31 8.04
N PRO A 47 -0.23 -0.42 7.56
CA PRO A 47 -1.64 -0.63 7.77
C PRO A 47 -2.04 -1.86 6.95
N SER A 48 -1.96 -3.05 7.56
CA SER A 48 -2.54 -4.26 6.99
C SER A 48 -3.96 -3.92 6.56
N GLU A 49 -4.33 -4.26 5.34
CA GLU A 49 -5.70 -4.19 4.81
C GLU A 49 -6.73 -5.07 5.55
N GLU A 50 -6.54 -5.30 6.85
CA GLU A 50 -7.56 -5.67 7.84
C GLU A 50 -8.40 -4.44 8.22
N GLY A 51 -8.89 -3.71 7.22
CA GLY A 51 -9.66 -2.49 7.43
C GLY A 51 -10.39 -1.97 6.19
N ALA A 52 -10.08 -2.51 5.00
CA ALA A 52 -10.74 -2.15 3.76
C ALA A 52 -11.98 -3.04 3.50
N ALA A 53 -12.97 -3.01 4.39
CA ALA A 53 -14.40 -3.18 4.05
C ALA A 53 -15.31 -3.22 5.30
N LYS A 54 -15.75 -2.06 5.74
CA LYS A 54 -17.19 -1.81 5.77
C LYS A 54 -17.40 -0.44 5.13
N PRO A 55 -17.90 -0.32 3.89
CA PRO A 55 -18.53 0.92 3.52
C PRO A 55 -19.65 1.15 4.55
N ALA A 56 -19.50 2.21 5.33
CA ALA A 56 -20.60 2.79 6.06
C ALA A 56 -21.56 3.37 5.02
N GLU A 57 -22.42 2.52 4.45
CA GLU A 57 -23.54 2.96 3.63
C GLU A 57 -24.76 2.07 3.90
N LEU A 58 -25.57 2.58 4.82
CA LEU A 58 -27.01 2.76 4.62
C LEU A 58 -27.82 1.48 4.30
N VAL A 59 -28.14 0.72 5.35
CA VAL A 59 -29.39 -0.04 5.36
C VAL A 59 -30.52 0.98 5.48
N THR A 60 -30.97 1.52 4.35
CA THR A 60 -32.31 2.10 4.26
C THR A 60 -33.28 1.01 4.68
N MET A 61 -33.83 1.14 5.89
CA MET A 61 -34.93 0.33 6.38
C MET A 61 -36.14 0.56 5.48
N LEU A 62 -36.22 -0.16 4.38
CA LEU A 62 -37.45 -0.46 3.68
C LEU A 62 -37.89 -1.84 4.15
N THR A 63 -38.50 -1.88 5.33
CA THR A 63 -39.34 -3.01 5.70
C THR A 63 -40.51 -2.50 6.55
N TYR A 64 -41.69 -2.57 5.93
CA TYR A 64 -43.06 -2.33 6.42
C TYR A 64 -43.56 -0.87 6.43
#